data_AF-A0A523BUT3-F1
#
_entry.id   AF-A0A523BUT3-F1
#
_cell.length_a   1.000
_cell.length_b   1.000
_cell.length_c   1.000
_cell.angle_alpha   90.00
_cell.angle_beta   90.00
_cell.angle_gamma   90.00
#
_symmetry.space_group_name_H-M   'P 1'
#
loop_
_entity.id
_entity.type
_entity.pdbx_description
1 polymer ?
#
loop_
_entity_poly.entity_id
_entity_poly.type
_entity_poly.pdbx_seq_one_letter_code
_entity_poly.pdbx_strand_id
1 'polypeptide(L)'
;MEKWVLPVGWEWTTIRKVVKDASTRNPSQLPNQQFYYIDISSIDNEKGTIKSVNQILGKDAPSRARKVVRKDDVLFATTRPYLKKRLFHSGDLRVSTWLHILLRI
;
A
#
# COMPACT_ATOMS: atom_id res chain seq x y z
N MET A 1 27.99 -10.31 -5.41
CA MET A 1 27.46 -10.83 -4.13
C MET A 1 27.29 -12.32 -4.29
N GLU A 2 27.97 -13.12 -3.47
CA GLU A 2 27.71 -14.55 -3.42
C GLU A 2 26.28 -14.78 -2.92
N LYS A 3 25.52 -15.57 -3.67
CA LYS A 3 24.16 -15.96 -3.30
C LYS A 3 24.27 -17.11 -2.31
N TRP A 4 23.66 -16.93 -1.15
CA TRP A 4 23.51 -17.99 -0.14
C TRP A 4 22.87 -19.24 -0.75
N VAL A 5 23.33 -20.42 -0.31
CA VAL A 5 22.70 -21.71 -0.65
C VAL A 5 21.30 -21.73 -0.07
N LEU A 6 20.31 -22.02 -0.92
CA LEU A 6 18.90 -22.06 -0.54
C LEU A 6 18.48 -23.48 -0.15
N PRO A 7 17.49 -23.63 0.75
CA PRO A 7 16.83 -24.92 0.99
C PRO A 7 16.17 -25.47 -0.28
N VAL A 8 15.93 -26.79 -0.30
CA VAL A 8 15.22 -27.44 -1.40
C VAL A 8 13.82 -26.82 -1.58
N GLY A 9 13.48 -26.45 -2.81
CA GLY A 9 12.20 -25.83 -3.17
C GLY A 9 12.18 -24.30 -3.12
N TRP A 10 13.27 -23.65 -2.70
CA TRP A 10 13.39 -22.18 -2.68
C TRP A 10 14.13 -21.68 -3.91
N GLU A 11 13.73 -20.52 -4.42
CA GLU A 11 14.44 -19.83 -5.50
C GLU A 11 14.71 -18.36 -5.18
N TRP A 12 15.86 -17.87 -5.65
CA TRP A 12 16.13 -16.43 -5.64
C TRP A 12 15.33 -15.77 -6.76
N THR A 13 14.36 -14.95 -6.40
CA THR A 13 13.57 -14.16 -7.35
C THR A 13 13.59 -12.67 -6.99
N THR A 14 13.09 -11.83 -7.89
CA THR A 14 12.90 -10.41 -7.59
C THR A 14 11.47 -10.18 -7.17
N ILE A 15 11.27 -9.22 -6.26
CA ILE A 15 9.94 -8.74 -5.86
C ILE A 15 9.03 -8.52 -7.08
N ARG A 16 9.55 -7.93 -8.15
CA ARG A 16 8.79 -7.62 -9.37
C ARG A 16 8.16 -8.85 -10.02
N LYS A 17 8.78 -10.03 -9.90
CA LYS A 17 8.27 -11.28 -10.48
C LYS A 17 7.14 -11.89 -9.67
N VAL A 18 7.01 -11.53 -8.39
CA VAL A 18 6.04 -12.11 -7.45
C VAL A 18 4.98 -11.11 -7.02
N VAL A 19 4.83 -9.99 -7.76
CA VAL A 19 3.79 -9.00 -7.47
C VAL A 19 2.99 -8.59 -8.69
N LYS A 20 1.73 -8.23 -8.44
CA LYS A 20 0.84 -7.63 -9.44
C LYS A 20 0.95 -6.11 -9.42
N ASP A 21 0.75 -5.50 -10.57
CA ASP A 21 0.73 -4.04 -10.68
C ASP A 21 -0.45 -3.42 -9.92
N ALA A 22 -0.15 -2.34 -9.20
CA ALA A 22 -1.15 -1.55 -8.49
C ALA A 22 -1.80 -0.52 -9.43
N SER A 23 -3.11 -0.65 -9.62
CA SER A 23 -3.92 0.28 -10.42
C SER A 23 -3.97 1.69 -9.82
N THR A 24 -4.11 2.69 -10.68
CA THR A 24 -4.25 4.10 -10.30
C THR A 24 -5.65 4.65 -10.67
N ARG A 25 -6.07 5.71 -9.98
CA ARG A 25 -7.32 6.46 -10.18
C ARG A 25 -7.07 7.93 -9.87
N ASN A 26 -7.77 8.87 -10.49
CA ASN A 26 -7.77 10.26 -10.05
C ASN A 26 -9.10 10.60 -9.35
N PRO A 27 -9.15 10.71 -8.01
CA PRO A 27 -10.40 11.00 -7.29
C PRO A 27 -11.03 12.35 -7.64
N SER A 28 -10.23 13.32 -8.13
CA SER A 28 -10.75 14.63 -8.56
C SER A 28 -11.65 14.53 -9.80
N GLN A 29 -11.61 13.42 -10.54
CA GLN A 29 -12.56 13.14 -11.63
C GLN A 29 -13.97 12.81 -11.12
N LEU A 30 -14.11 12.46 -9.83
CA LEU A 30 -15.36 12.12 -9.17
C LEU A 30 -15.50 13.01 -7.91
N PRO A 31 -15.66 14.34 -8.07
CA PRO A 31 -15.45 15.32 -7.01
C PRO A 31 -16.38 15.15 -5.81
N ASN A 32 -17.61 14.68 -6.06
CA ASN A 32 -18.64 14.49 -5.04
C ASN A 32 -18.63 13.09 -4.42
N GLN A 33 -17.76 12.19 -4.88
CA GLN A 33 -17.68 10.84 -4.34
C GLN A 33 -16.72 10.81 -3.15
N GLN A 34 -17.20 10.24 -2.04
CA GLN A 34 -16.34 9.97 -0.89
C GLN A 34 -15.51 8.71 -1.09
N PHE A 35 -14.30 8.73 -0.52
CA PHE A 35 -13.45 7.56 -0.42
C PHE A 35 -12.61 7.59 0.85
N TYR A 36 -12.19 6.41 1.29
CA TYR A 36 -11.25 6.28 2.38
C TYR A 36 -9.83 6.56 1.90
N TYR A 37 -9.12 7.38 2.67
CA TYR A 37 -7.75 7.78 2.48
C TYR A 37 -6.86 7.25 3.62
N ILE A 38 -5.78 6.56 3.25
CA ILE A 38 -4.72 6.05 4.13
C ILE A 38 -3.47 6.82 3.72
N ASP A 39 -2.81 7.41 4.70
CA ASP A 39 -1.46 7.92 4.55
C ASP A 39 -0.54 7.34 5.64
N ILE A 40 0.69 7.84 5.71
CA ILE A 40 1.67 7.36 6.68
C ILE A 40 1.20 7.54 8.13
N SER A 41 0.37 8.56 8.40
CA SER A 41 -0.18 8.82 9.73
C SER A 41 -1.27 7.83 10.13
N SER A 42 -1.90 7.17 9.15
CA SER A 42 -2.90 6.10 9.33
C SER A 42 -2.31 4.76 9.79
N ILE A 43 -0.98 4.61 9.80
CA ILE A 43 -0.30 3.34 10.07
C ILE A 43 0.23 3.31 11.51
N ASP A 44 -0.11 2.25 12.24
CA ASP A 44 0.60 1.83 13.44
C ASP A 44 1.88 1.11 13.04
N ASN A 45 3.04 1.72 13.30
CA ASN A 45 4.32 1.18 12.86
C ASN A 45 4.81 0.03 13.74
N GLU A 46 4.32 -0.09 14.98
CA GLU A 46 4.70 -1.16 15.89
C GLU A 46 3.98 -2.45 15.50
N LYS A 47 2.68 -2.34 15.21
CA LYS A 47 1.83 -3.48 14.86
C LYS A 47 1.80 -3.77 13.36
N GLY A 48 2.19 -2.81 12.53
CA GLY A 48 2.06 -2.90 11.08
C GLY A 48 0.61 -3.02 10.65
N THR A 49 -0.30 -2.28 11.31
CA THR A 49 -1.74 -2.29 11.06
C THR A 49 -2.27 -0.88 10.76
N ILE A 50 -3.43 -0.78 10.10
CA ILE A 50 -4.10 0.50 9.90
C ILE A 50 -4.78 0.85 11.23
N LYS A 51 -4.37 1.95 11.87
CA LYS A 51 -5.01 2.41 13.12
C LYS A 51 -6.22 3.29 12.87
N SER A 52 -6.23 4.06 11.79
CA SER A 52 -7.33 4.96 11.44
C SER A 52 -7.34 5.29 9.94
N VAL A 53 -8.53 5.46 9.38
CA VAL A 53 -8.73 5.88 7.99
C VAL A 53 -9.56 7.16 7.94
N ASN A 54 -9.21 8.07 7.04
CA ASN A 54 -9.94 9.32 6.87
C ASN A 54 -10.89 9.20 5.68
N GLN A 55 -12.15 9.59 5.82
CA GLN A 55 -13.03 9.75 4.66
C GLN A 55 -12.89 11.16 4.09
N ILE A 56 -12.65 11.27 2.79
CA ILE A 56 -12.52 12.54 2.08
C ILE A 56 -13.32 12.52 0.79
N LEU A 57 -13.75 13.69 0.31
CA LEU A 57 -14.39 13.85 -1.00
C LEU A 57 -13.33 13.89 -2.11
N GLY A 58 -13.72 13.47 -3.31
CA GLY A 58 -12.88 13.53 -4.52
C GLY A 58 -12.30 14.92 -4.80
N LYS A 59 -13.07 15.98 -4.54
CA LYS A 59 -12.64 17.37 -4.71
C LYS A 59 -11.54 17.80 -3.73
N ASP A 60 -11.56 17.25 -2.52
CA ASP A 60 -10.62 17.56 -1.44
C ASP A 60 -9.42 16.58 -1.43
N ALA A 61 -9.33 15.71 -2.45
CA ALA A 61 -8.31 14.69 -2.55
C ALA A 61 -6.91 15.33 -2.74
N PRO A 62 -5.93 15.02 -1.88
CA PRO A 62 -4.58 15.51 -2.06
C PRO A 62 -3.97 14.96 -3.36
N SER A 63 -2.96 15.63 -3.91
CA SER A 63 -2.27 15.21 -5.15
C SER A 63 -1.74 13.77 -5.06
N ARG A 64 -1.30 13.39 -3.85
CA ARG A 64 -0.88 12.04 -3.48
C ARG A 64 -2.03 11.04 -3.28
N ALA A 65 -3.27 11.26 -3.69
CA ALA A 65 -4.36 10.27 -3.54
C ALA A 65 -4.81 9.74 -4.90
N ARG A 66 -4.28 8.60 -5.32
CA ARG A 66 -4.35 8.01 -6.68
C ARG A 66 -4.10 6.49 -6.81
N LYS A 67 -3.55 5.77 -5.84
CA LYS A 67 -3.25 4.33 -5.90
C LYS A 67 -4.46 3.64 -5.30
N VAL A 68 -4.91 2.57 -5.92
CA VAL A 68 -6.04 1.79 -5.41
C VAL A 68 -5.47 0.66 -4.57
N VAL A 69 -5.95 0.55 -3.34
CA VAL A 69 -5.63 -0.56 -2.45
C VAL A 69 -6.77 -1.56 -2.49
N ARG A 70 -6.42 -2.83 -2.50
CA ARG A 70 -7.36 -3.94 -2.41
C ARG A 70 -7.13 -4.68 -1.10
N LYS A 71 -8.09 -5.51 -0.73
CA LYS A 71 -7.89 -6.47 0.34
C LYS A 71 -6.65 -7.33 0.05
N ASP A 72 -5.92 -7.66 1.11
CA ASP A 72 -4.68 -8.47 1.11
C ASP A 72 -3.47 -7.83 0.42
N ASP A 73 -3.60 -6.57 -0.01
CA ASP A 73 -2.46 -5.79 -0.47
C ASP A 73 -1.52 -5.43 0.70
N VAL A 74 -0.20 -5.56 0.48
CA VAL A 74 0.83 -5.13 1.44
C VAL A 74 1.28 -3.73 1.09
N LEU A 75 1.13 -2.78 2.02
CA LEU A 75 1.62 -1.40 1.85
C LEU A 75 3.02 -1.25 2.45
N PHE A 76 3.92 -0.70 1.65
CA PHE A 76 5.26 -0.29 2.05
C PHE A 76 5.40 1.23 1.88
N ALA A 77 6.21 1.90 2.69
CA ALA A 77 6.53 3.31 2.46
C ALA A 77 7.96 3.45 1.92
N THR A 78 8.12 4.06 0.74
CA THR A 78 9.48 4.38 0.22
C THR A 78 10.12 5.59 0.86
N THR A 79 9.33 6.46 1.51
CA THR A 79 9.87 7.62 2.20
C THR A 79 10.58 7.17 3.47
N ARG A 80 11.90 7.37 3.55
CA ARG A 80 12.75 7.03 4.71
C ARG A 80 12.58 5.55 5.14
N PRO A 81 13.00 4.58 4.30
CA PRO A 81 12.70 3.15 4.48
C PRO A 81 13.31 2.55 5.76
N TYR A 82 14.33 3.17 6.33
CA TYR A 82 14.94 2.78 7.60
C TYR A 82 13.97 2.87 8.80
N LEU A 83 12.87 3.63 8.68
CA LEU A 83 11.83 3.73 9.71
C LEU A 83 10.87 2.51 9.74
N LYS A 84 11.13 1.46 8.93
CA LYS A 84 10.40 0.17 8.93
C LYS A 84 8.86 0.29 8.87
N LYS A 85 8.34 1.33 8.22
CA LYS A 85 6.89 1.52 8.05
C LYS A 85 6.34 0.46 7.07
N ARG A 86 5.78 -0.63 7.60
CA ARG A 86 5.21 -1.76 6.87
C ARG A 86 3.80 -2.04 7.37
N LEU A 87 2.89 -2.41 6.48
CA LEU A 87 1.49 -2.74 6.80
C LEU A 87 1.09 -4.09 6.22
N PHE A 88 0.44 -4.94 7.03
CA PHE A 88 -0.33 -6.11 6.59
C PHE A 88 -1.84 -5.81 6.71
N HIS A 89 -2.61 -6.04 5.66
CA HIS A 89 -4.06 -5.78 5.64
C HIS A 89 -4.84 -7.08 5.40
N SER A 90 -5.66 -7.52 6.37
CA SER A 90 -6.42 -8.79 6.32
C SER A 90 -7.95 -8.62 6.42
N GLY A 91 -8.52 -7.50 5.94
CA GLY A 91 -9.97 -7.22 6.06
C GLY A 91 -10.60 -6.64 4.80
N ASP A 92 -11.90 -6.87 4.59
CA ASP A 92 -12.66 -6.29 3.46
C ASP A 92 -12.88 -4.79 3.68
N LEU A 93 -12.00 -4.00 3.07
CA LEU A 93 -12.11 -2.56 3.02
C LEU A 93 -11.81 -2.13 1.58
N ARG A 94 -12.81 -1.59 0.89
CA ARG A 94 -12.62 -0.95 -0.42
C ARG A 94 -11.97 0.42 -0.20
N VAL A 95 -10.64 0.47 -0.13
CA VAL A 95 -9.87 1.69 0.19
C VAL A 95 -9.06 2.14 -1.02
N SER A 96 -9.15 3.40 -1.44
CA SER A 96 -8.27 3.95 -2.50
C SER A 96 -7.24 4.88 -1.87
N THR A 97 -5.99 4.43 -1.69
CA THR A 97 -5.00 5.14 -0.86
C THR A 97 -3.57 5.06 -1.37
N TRP A 98 -2.73 6.06 -1.05
CA TRP A 98 -1.29 6.04 -1.34
C TRP A 98 -0.50 5.69 -0.09
N LEU A 99 0.17 4.55 -0.18
CA LEU A 99 1.53 4.41 0.30
C LEU A 99 2.41 4.17 -0.93
N HIS A 100 3.63 4.71 -0.92
CA HIS A 100 4.56 4.41 -2.00
C HIS A 100 5.07 2.98 -1.89
N ILE A 101 4.61 2.15 -2.83
CA ILE A 101 4.92 0.74 -3.07
C ILE A 101 3.93 -0.20 -2.39
N LEU A 102 3.20 -0.88 -3.26
CA LEU A 102 2.27 -1.95 -2.99
C LEU A 102 2.91 -3.24 -3.51
N LEU A 103 3.15 -4.18 -2.61
CA LEU A 103 3.45 -5.56 -2.99
C LEU A 103 2.11 -6.29 -2.98
N ARG A 104 1.60 -6.62 -4.16
CA ARG A 104 0.42 -7.46 -4.29
C ARG A 104 0.88 -8.87 -4.62
N ILE A 105 1.08 -9.69 -3.60
CA ILE A 105 1.49 -11.10 -3.72
C ILE A 105 0.32 -11.91 -4.32
#